data_AF-A0A2K1WTR0-F1
#
_entry.id   AF-A0A2K1WTR0-F1
#
_cell.length_a   1.000
_cell.length_b   1.000
_cell.length_c   1.000
_cell.angle_alpha   90.00
_cell.angle_beta   90.00
_cell.angle_gamma   90.00
#
_symmetry.space_group_name_H-M   'P 1'
#
loop_
_entity.id
_entity.type
_entity.pdbx_description
1 polymer ?
#
loop_
_entity_poly.entity_id
_entity_poly.type
_entity_poly.pdbx_seq_one_letter_code
_entity_poly.pdbx_strand_id
1 'polypeptide(L)' 'MVFWIFGYGSLVWNPGFEYDEKVIGFIKDYRRVFDLACIDHRGTPESPARTCTLENVEGAICVMGSCLLCTGRS' A
#
# COMPACT_ATOMS: atom_id res chain seq x y z
N MET A 1 -3.07 2.77 -21.61
CA MET A 1 -4.17 2.64 -20.64
C MET A 1 -3.73 3.32 -19.36
N VAL A 2 -4.57 4.15 -18.75
CA VAL A 2 -4.21 4.94 -17.56
C VAL A 2 -4.80 4.25 -16.33
N PHE A 3 -3.96 3.95 -15.32
CA PHE A 3 -4.43 3.38 -14.06
C PHE A 3 -3.73 4.01 -12.86
N TRP A 4 -4.40 3.97 -11.71
CA TRP A 4 -3.90 4.48 -10.43
C TRP A 4 -3.64 3.34 -9.47
N ILE A 5 -2.48 3.37 -8.80
CA ILE A 5 -2.11 2.43 -7.75
C ILE A 5 -2.19 3.16 -6.41
N PHE A 6 -3.01 2.65 -5.48
CA PHE A 6 -3.06 3.17 -4.12
C PHE A 6 -2.00 2.48 -3.25
N GLY A 7 -0.95 3.23 -2.91
CA GLY A 7 0.06 2.81 -1.95
C GLY A 7 -0.39 3.07 -0.51
N TYR A 8 -0.49 2.02 0.30
CA TYR A 8 -0.86 2.08 1.73
C TYR A 8 0.26 1.64 2.69
N GLY A 9 1.42 1.27 2.14
CA GLY A 9 2.58 0.80 2.90
C GLY A 9 3.88 1.30 2.28
N SER A 10 4.79 0.39 1.93
CA SER A 10 6.09 0.73 1.33
C SER A 10 6.01 1.58 0.08
N LEU A 11 4.96 1.39 -0.73
CA LEU A 11 4.71 2.18 -1.93
C LEU A 11 4.57 3.70 -1.67
N VAL A 12 4.26 4.11 -0.44
CA VAL A 12 4.21 5.53 -0.08
C VAL A 12 5.58 6.19 -0.15
N TRP A 13 6.65 5.47 0.20
CA TRP A 13 8.02 6.01 0.22
C TRP A 13 8.95 5.40 -0.83
N ASN A 14 8.70 4.17 -1.26
CA ASN A 14 9.51 3.44 -2.24
C ASN A 14 8.61 2.63 -3.19
N PRO A 15 8.12 3.26 -4.29
CA PRO A 15 7.25 2.60 -5.26
C PRO A 15 7.90 1.41 -5.98
N GLY A 16 9.19 1.52 -6.30
CA GLY A 16 9.92 0.47 -7.03
C GLY A 16 9.54 0.33 -8.51
N PHE A 17 8.75 1.27 -9.06
CA PHE A 17 8.36 1.34 -10.47
C PHE A 17 8.21 2.81 -10.92
N GLU A 18 8.19 3.03 -12.23
CA GLU A 18 7.97 4.37 -12.80
C GLU A 18 6.49 4.78 -12.78
N TYR A 19 6.23 6.01 -12.39
CA TYR A 19 4.90 6.62 -12.33
C TYR A 19 4.97 8.06 -12.83
N ASP A 20 3.88 8.54 -13.42
CA ASP A 20 3.78 9.87 -14.01
C ASP A 20 3.42 10.93 -12.97
N GLU A 21 2.57 10.58 -12.01
CA GLU A 21 2.03 11.51 -11.00
C GLU A 21 1.84 10.83 -9.64
N LYS A 22 2.01 11.58 -8.54
CA LYS A 22 1.76 11.13 -7.18
C LYS A 22 0.87 12.11 -6.44
N VAL A 23 -0.24 11.62 -5.89
CA VAL A 23 -1.20 12.41 -5.10
C VAL A 23 -1.38 11.79 -3.72
N ILE A 24 -1.41 12.61 -2.67
CA ILE A 24 -1.72 12.17 -1.30
C ILE A 24 -3.23 12.05 -1.17
N GLY A 25 -3.71 10.92 -0.66
CA GLY A 25 -5.13 10.65 -0.54
C GLY A 25 -5.49 9.63 0.54
N PHE A 26 -6.75 9.22 0.52
CA PHE A 26 -7.30 8.21 1.40
C PHE A 26 -8.30 7.32 0.65
N ILE A 27 -8.55 6.13 1.19
CA ILE A 27 -9.63 5.24 0.75
C ILE A 27 -10.62 5.03 1.88
N LYS A 28 -11.88 4.78 1.51
CA LYS A 28 -12.97 4.44 2.44
C LYS A 28 -13.15 2.93 2.50
N ASP A 29 -13.79 2.46 3.57
CA ASP A 29 -14.16 1.07 3.84
C ASP A 29 -12.98 0.11 4.01
N TYR A 30 -11.79 0.68 4.27
CA TYR A 30 -10.58 -0.06 4.59
C TYR A 30 -9.87 0.57 5.77
N ARG A 31 -9.37 -0.27 6.68
CA ARG A 31 -8.44 0.13 7.74
C ARG A 31 -7.07 -0.46 7.48
N ARG A 32 -6.04 0.30 7.87
CA ARG A 32 -4.65 -0.14 7.83
C ARG A 32 -4.34 -0.93 9.09
N VAL A 33 -3.88 -2.17 8.94
CA VAL A 33 -3.52 -3.04 10.08
C VAL A 33 -2.14 -3.67 9.88
N PHE A 34 -1.41 -3.87 10.98
CA PHE A 34 -0.12 -4.57 10.99
C PHE A 34 -0.32 -6.01 11.45
N ASP A 35 -1.10 -6.75 10.67
CA ASP A 35 -1.49 -8.13 11.02
C ASP A 35 -1.12 -9.16 9.95
N LEU A 36 -0.44 -8.74 8.88
CA LEU A 36 0.05 -9.68 7.88
C LEU A 36 1.41 -10.22 8.32
N ALA A 37 1.49 -11.53 8.56
CA ALA A 37 2.75 -12.21 8.84
C ALA A 37 3.66 -12.13 7.61
N CYS A 38 4.87 -11.62 7.81
CA CYS A 38 5.90 -11.50 6.79
C CYS A 38 7.12 -12.32 7.22
N ILE A 39 7.41 -13.33 6.42
CA ILE A 39 8.50 -14.30 6.66
C ILE A 39 9.70 -14.08 5.73
N ASP A 40 9.55 -13.28 4.66
CA ASP A 40 10.56 -13.14 3.61
C ASP A 40 11.28 -11.79 3.56
N HIS A 41 10.71 -10.72 4.17
CA HIS A 41 11.31 -9.38 4.12
C HIS A 41 11.71 -8.84 5.48
N ARG A 42 10.75 -8.76 6.41
CA ARG A 42 10.93 -8.12 7.72
C ARG A 42 11.07 -9.11 8.87
N GLY A 43 10.81 -10.40 8.62
CA GLY A 43 10.89 -11.49 9.59
C GLY A 43 11.54 -12.72 8.97
N THR A 44 11.65 -13.78 9.76
CA THR A 44 12.12 -15.10 9.33
C THR A 44 11.04 -16.15 9.60
N PRO A 45 11.12 -17.38 9.05
CA PRO A 45 10.17 -18.44 9.35
C PRO A 45 10.07 -18.76 10.86
N GLU A 46 11.15 -18.59 11.60
CA GLU A 46 11.22 -18.81 13.06
C GLU A 46 10.73 -17.60 13.87
N SER A 47 10.64 -16.42 13.25
CA SER A 47 10.25 -15.16 13.89
C SER A 47 9.56 -14.25 12.87
N PRO A 48 8.27 -14.48 12.58
CA PRO A 48 7.54 -13.70 11.60
C PRO A 48 7.37 -12.26 12.08
N ALA A 49 7.64 -11.31 11.20
CA ALA A 49 7.37 -9.91 11.46
C ALA A 49 5.97 -9.52 11.00
N ARG A 50 5.40 -8.49 11.60
CA ARG A 50 4.11 -7.94 11.21
C ARG A 50 4.30 -6.86 10.15
N THR A 51 3.70 -7.06 8.99
CA THR A 51 3.67 -6.10 7.88
C THR A 51 2.28 -5.49 7.73
N CYS A 52 2.28 -4.28 7.19
CA CYS A 52 1.07 -3.51 6.91
C CYS A 52 0.23 -4.18 5.82
N THR A 53 -1.06 -4.36 6.08
CA THR A 53 -2.09 -4.80 5.14
C THR A 53 -3.34 -3.93 5.26
N LEU A 54 -4.29 -4.10 4.33
CA LEU A 54 -5.61 -3.50 4.39
C LEU A 54 -6.63 -4.56 4.79
N GLU A 55 -7.51 -4.18 5.70
CA GLU A 55 -8.66 -4.97 6.10
C GLU A 55 -9.93 -4.23 5.71
N ASN A 56 -10.85 -4.93 5.05
CA ASN A 56 -12.14 -4.36 4.67
C ASN A 56 -13.01 -4.17 5.91
N VAL A 57 -13.27 -2.92 6.25
CA VAL A 57 -14.09 -2.53 7.40
C VAL A 57 -14.95 -1.37 6.95
N GLU A 58 -16.25 -1.62 6.79
CA GLU A 58 -17.21 -0.61 6.36
C GLU A 58 -17.20 0.60 7.29
N GLY A 59 -17.16 1.81 6.71
CA GLY A 59 -17.04 3.06 7.44
C GLY A 59 -15.63 3.40 7.94
N ALA A 60 -14.64 2.53 7.78
CA ALA A 60 -13.25 2.87 8.06
C ALA A 60 -12.67 3.81 7.00
N ILE A 61 -11.67 4.60 7.40
CA ILE A 61 -10.93 5.46 6.48
C ILE A 61 -9.44 5.18 6.66
N CYS A 62 -8.77 4.79 5.57
CA CYS A 62 -7.33 4.61 5.54
C CYS A 62 -6.69 5.91 5.02
N VAL A 63 -6.27 6.75 5.96
CA VAL A 63 -5.53 8.00 5.70
C VAL A 63 -4.05 7.72 5.39
N MET A 64 -3.36 8.71 4.82
CA MET A 64 -1.92 8.65 4.52
C MET A 64 -1.55 7.59 3.47
N GLY A 65 -2.38 7.41 2.44
CA GLY A 65 -1.98 6.69 1.24
C GLY A 65 -1.48 7.63 0.14
N SER A 66 -0.78 7.07 -0.83
CA SER A 66 -0.41 7.80 -2.04
C SER A 66 -0.96 7.10 -3.27
N CYS A 67 -1.72 7.83 -4.09
CA CYS A 67 -2.16 7.39 -5.41
C CYS A 67 -1.05 7.69 -6.42
N LEU A 68 -0.54 6.65 -7.08
CA LEU A 68 0.49 6.73 -8.11
C LEU A 68 -0.16 6.50 -9.47
N LEU A 69 -0.01 7.45 -10.40
CA LEU A 69 -0.53 7.36 -11.76
C LEU A 69 0.47 6.63 -12.65
N CYS A 70 0.00 5.64 -13.40
CA CYS A 70 0.80 4.94 -14.40
C CYS A 70 0.07 5.00 -15.75
N THR A 71 0.67 5.64 -16.75
CA THR A 71 0.07 5.79 -18.09
C THR A 71 0.49 4.71 -19.09
N GLY A 72 1.30 3.73 -18.66
CA GLY A 72 1.74 2.60 -19.49
C GLY A 72 2.70 3.00 -20.62
N ARG A 73 3.41 4.12 -20.46
CA ARG A 73 4.53 4.49 -21.34
C ARG A 73 5.77 3.76 -20.86
N SER A 74 6.02 2.57 -21.39
CA SER A 74 7.34 1.92 -21.37
C SER A 74 7.85 1.79 -22.79
#